data_AF-A0A532ULK8-F1
#
_entry.id   AF-A0A532ULK8-F1
#
_cell.length_a   1.000
_cell.length_b   1.000
_cell.length_c   1.000
_cell.angle_alpha   90.00
_cell.angle_beta   90.00
_cell.angle_gamma   90.00
#
_symmetry.space_group_name_H-M   'P 1'
#
loop_
_entity.id
_entity.type
_entity.pdbx_description
1 polymer ?
#
loop_
_entity_poly.entity_id
_entity_poly.type
_entity_poly.pdbx_seq_one_letter_code
_entity_poly.pdbx_strand_id
1 'polypeptide(L)' 'MEPGKKPRYTLTTEHSQSSYGQPVLVDLDTGQAYGVADVLPDGRPAIELYEELGLYSDRNGR' A
#
# COMPACT_ATOMS: atom_id res chain seq x y z
N MET A 1 5.59 16.57 4.02
CA MET A 1 5.74 15.46 4.97
C MET A 1 6.65 15.93 6.10
N GLU A 2 6.27 15.74 7.36
CA GLU A 2 7.17 16.05 8.48
C GLU A 2 8.38 15.11 8.42
N PRO A 3 9.62 15.62 8.57
CA PRO A 3 10.80 14.78 8.58
C PRO A 3 10.74 13.82 9.77
N GLY A 4 10.61 12.52 9.49
CA GLY A 4 10.62 11.46 10.50
C GLY A 4 9.30 10.72 10.72
N LYS A 5 8.18 11.17 10.13
CA LYS A 5 6.94 10.39 10.16
C LYS A 5 7.02 9.28 9.12
N LYS A 6 7.03 8.02 9.57
CA LYS A 6 6.93 6.87 8.65
C LYS A 6 5.55 6.92 7.99
N PRO A 7 5.46 6.94 6.64
CA PRO A 7 4.19 6.90 5.95
C PRO A 7 3.44 5.62 6.32
N ARG A 8 2.14 5.74 6.60
CA ARG A 8 1.28 4.61 6.94
C ARG A 8 0.52 4.19 5.70
N TYR A 9 0.68 2.93 5.31
CA TYR A 9 0.01 2.39 4.14
C TYR A 9 -1.05 1.37 4.53
N THR A 10 -2.11 1.32 3.73
CA THR A 10 -3.08 0.23 3.77
C THR A 10 -3.21 -0.40 2.40
N LEU A 11 -3.50 -1.69 2.37
CA LEU A 11 -3.87 -2.39 1.15
C LEU A 11 -5.38 -2.30 0.99
N THR A 12 -5.88 -1.86 -0.17
CA THR A 12 -7.32 -1.84 -0.44
C THR A 12 -7.62 -2.15 -1.89
N THR A 13 -8.70 -2.90 -2.11
CA THR A 13 -9.29 -3.14 -3.43
C THR A 13 -10.37 -2.10 -3.77
N GLU A 14 -10.84 -1.32 -2.79
CA GLU A 14 -11.95 -0.36 -2.90
C GLU A 14 -11.49 1.06 -3.25
N HIS A 15 -10.29 1.23 -3.81
CA HIS A 15 -9.84 2.53 -4.26
C HIS A 15 -10.35 2.81 -5.68
N SER A 16 -10.76 4.05 -5.99
CA SER A 16 -11.32 4.43 -7.30
C SER A 16 -10.36 4.19 -8.48
N GLN A 17 -9.06 4.03 -8.20
CA GLN A 17 -8.00 3.69 -9.18
C GLN A 17 -7.65 2.19 -9.25
N SER A 18 -8.27 1.34 -8.42
CA SER A 18 -8.16 -0.12 -8.50
C SER A 18 -9.04 -0.63 -9.65
N SER A 19 -8.64 -0.37 -10.89
CA SER A 19 -9.47 -0.60 -12.08
C SER A 19 -9.61 -2.09 -12.47
N TYR A 20 -8.94 -3.02 -11.79
CA TYR A 20 -8.88 -4.43 -12.18
C TYR A 20 -9.05 -5.43 -11.02
N GLY A 21 -9.52 -4.99 -9.85
CA GLY A 21 -9.65 -5.85 -8.67
C GLY A 21 -8.30 -6.26 -8.04
N GLN A 22 -7.22 -5.59 -8.44
CA GLN A 22 -5.92 -5.75 -7.81
C GLN A 22 -5.81 -4.75 -6.65
N PRO A 23 -5.44 -5.20 -5.44
CA PRO A 23 -5.25 -4.29 -4.33
C PRO A 23 -4.21 -3.22 -4.67
N VAL A 24 -4.46 -1.99 -4.23
CA VAL A 24 -3.50 -0.89 -4.31
C VAL A 24 -3.04 -0.51 -2.91
N LEU A 25 -1.81 -0.01 -2.82
CA LEU A 25 -1.30 0.58 -1.60
C LEU A 25 -1.76 2.03 -1.54
N VAL A 26 -2.43 2.40 -0.46
CA VAL A 26 -2.87 3.77 -0.22
C VAL A 26 -2.10 4.32 0.97
N ASP A 27 -1.40 5.43 0.75
CA ASP A 27 -0.84 6.25 1.81
C ASP A 27 -1.98 6.93 2.58
N LEU A 28 -2.16 6.58 3.84
CA LEU A 28 -3.21 7.09 4.70
C LEU A 28 -3.01 8.54 5.13
N ASP A 29 -1.79 9.06 5.00
CA ASP A 29 -1.47 10.44 5.36
C ASP A 29 -1.67 11.40 4.17
N THR A 30 -1.51 10.92 2.93
CA THR A 30 -1.68 11.75 1.72
C THR A 30 -2.90 11.38 0.85
N GLY A 31 -3.46 10.19 1.03
CA GLY A 31 -4.50 9.62 0.16
C GLY A 31 -3.97 9.14 -1.19
N GLN A 32 -2.65 9.18 -1.42
CA GLN A 32 -2.05 8.77 -2.69
C GLN A 32 -2.08 7.25 -2.82
N ALA A 33 -2.53 6.76 -3.98
CA ALA A 33 -2.47 5.35 -4.32
C ALA A 33 -1.21 5.03 -5.13
N TYR A 34 -0.69 3.83 -4.89
CA TYR A 34 0.49 3.23 -5.52
C TYR A 34 0.13 1.82 -5.98
N GLY A 35 0.38 1.53 -7.25
CA GLY A 35 0.33 0.18 -7.80
C GLY A 35 1.55 -0.64 -7.40
N VAL A 36 1.50 -1.95 -7.59
CA VAL A 36 2.59 -2.87 -7.23
C VAL A 36 3.92 -2.56 -7.91
N ALA A 37 3.90 -1.91 -9.08
CA ALA A 37 5.09 -1.55 -9.83
C ALA A 37 5.67 -0.16 -9.45
N ASP A 38 5.02 0.58 -8.55
CA ASP A 38 5.45 1.93 -8.18
C ASP A 38 6.57 1.92 -7.12
N VAL A 39 7.23 3.07 -6.99
CA VAL A 39 8.22 3.34 -5.93
C VAL A 39 7.61 4.31 -4.92
N LEU A 40 7.68 3.96 -3.65
CA LEU A 40 7.16 4.76 -2.55
C LEU A 40 8.04 6.00 -2.31
N PRO A 41 7.53 7.05 -1.66
CA PRO A 41 8.30 8.26 -1.32
C PRO A 41 9.57 8.03 -0.48
N ASP A 42 9.66 6.89 0.21
CA ASP A 42 10.84 6.48 0.98
C ASP A 42 11.88 5.68 0.16
N GLY A 43 11.62 5.49 -1.14
CA GLY A 43 12.49 4.78 -2.08
C GLY A 43 12.29 3.28 -2.13
N ARG A 44 11.37 2.71 -1.35
CA ARG A 44 11.08 1.26 -1.39
C ARG A 44 10.14 0.91 -2.54
N PRO A 45 10.32 -0.26 -3.19
CA PRO A 45 9.33 -0.78 -4.13
C PRO A 45 8.00 -1.04 -3.41
N ALA A 46 6.89 -0.61 -4.01
CA ALA A 46 5.56 -0.82 -3.44
C ALA A 46 5.23 -2.32 -3.28
N ILE A 47 5.73 -3.19 -4.16
CA ILE A 47 5.54 -4.65 -4.07
C ILE A 47 6.04 -5.26 -2.75
N GLU A 48 7.10 -4.74 -2.15
CA GLU A 48 7.62 -5.28 -0.88
C GLU A 48 6.60 -5.10 0.25
N LEU A 49 5.97 -3.92 0.30
CA LEU A 49 4.93 -3.62 1.28
C LEU A 49 3.61 -4.33 0.97
N TYR A 50 3.33 -4.53 -0.32
CA TYR A 50 2.19 -5.30 -0.79
C TYR A 50 2.26 -6.75 -0.29
N GLU A 51 3.42 -7.39 -0.43
CA GLU A 51 3.66 -8.76 0.05
C GLU A 51 3.57 -8.82 1.58
N GLU A 52 4.19 -7.87 2.29
CA GLU A 52 4.12 -7.80 3.76
C GLU A 52 2.66 -7.72 4.23
N LEU A 53 1.89 -6.75 3.74
CA LEU A 53 0.50 -6.53 4.14
C LEU A 53 -0.45 -7.64 3.64
N GLY A 54 -0.23 -8.16 2.44
CA GLY A 54 -0.98 -9.30 1.89
C GLY A 54 -0.77 -10.59 2.67
N LEU A 55 0.47 -10.86 3.09
CA LEU A 55 0.80 -12.00 3.95
C LEU A 55 0.20 -11.85 5.36
N TYR A 56 0.08 -10.63 5.88
CA TYR A 56 -0.60 -10.36 7.15
C TYR A 56 -2.13 -10.56 7.06
N SER A 57 -2.75 -10.24 5.92
CA SER A 57 -4.18 -10.48 5.70
C SER A 57 -4.53 -11.97 5.58
N ASP A 58 -3.66 -12.81 5.01
CA ASP A 58 -3.94 -14.24 4.84
C ASP A 58 -3.72 -15.05 6.14
N ARG A 59 -2.77 -14.64 6.99
CA ARG A 59 -2.42 -15.39 8.22
C ARG A 59 -3.35 -15.20 9.42
N ASN A 60 -4.23 -14.19 9.41
CA ASN A 60 -5.17 -13.93 10.50
C ASN A 60 -6.62 -14.40 10.19
N GLY A 61 -6.80 -15.17 9.12
CA GLY A 61 -8.09 -15.71 8.68
C GLY A 61 -8.44 -17.10 9.22
N ARG A 62 -8.16 -17.41 10.50
CA ARG A 62 -8.67 -18.63 11.16
C ARG A 62 -9.03 -18.43 12.61
#